data_AF-A0A2Z5YXM4-F1
#
_entry.id   AF-A0A2Z5YXM4-F1
#
_cell.length_a   1.000
_cell.length_b   1.000
_cell.length_c   1.000
_cell.angle_alpha   90.00
_cell.angle_beta   90.00
_cell.angle_gamma   90.00
#
_symmetry.space_group_name_H-M   'P 1'
#
loop_
_entity.id
_entity.type
_entity.pdbx_description
1 polymer ?
#
loop_
_entity_poly.entity_id
_entity_poly.type
_entity_poly.pdbx_seq_one_letter_code
_entity_poly.pdbx_strand_id
1 'polypeptide(L)'
;MAAVRAPRSVGAATKLCERFAVLEAAIADIEAERNKAIADANAVADSQAQGLIEEREQIREKMAPWWAANAAGLTEGKRKSIELGGCNLGTRSGRASLAVAGDEAAIAQKLAKRAWAAGLTRIKHSLDRAAILKVIAGEHRRQLAGLGLSRKDGEELFFLERAEQAGTLAGS
;
A
#
# COMPACT_ATOMS: atom_id res chain seq x y z
N MET A 1 -3.59 -37.84 3.16
CA MET A 1 -2.84 -37.26 4.30
C MET A 1 -3.19 -38.03 5.55
N ALA A 2 -2.20 -38.46 6.36
CA ALA A 2 -2.49 -39.09 7.64
C ALA A 2 -3.08 -38.06 8.61
N ALA A 3 -4.12 -38.43 9.36
CA ALA A 3 -4.75 -37.54 10.33
C ALA A 3 -3.77 -37.19 11.47
N VAL A 4 -3.57 -35.91 11.73
CA VAL A 4 -2.80 -35.43 12.90
C VAL A 4 -3.65 -35.68 14.15
N ARG A 5 -3.14 -36.52 15.06
CA ARG A 5 -3.85 -36.88 16.30
C ARG A 5 -3.36 -36.00 17.46
N ALA A 6 -4.27 -35.69 18.37
CA ALA A 6 -3.94 -34.97 19.60
C ALA A 6 -2.86 -35.73 20.40
N PRO A 7 -1.80 -35.05 20.88
CA PRO A 7 -0.77 -35.69 21.66
C PRO A 7 -1.32 -36.09 23.04
N ARG A 8 -0.95 -37.29 23.51
CA ARG A 8 -1.33 -37.80 24.85
C ARG A 8 -0.15 -37.87 25.83
N SER A 9 1.01 -37.37 25.41
CA SER A 9 2.24 -37.33 26.21
C SER A 9 3.15 -36.21 25.72
N VAL A 10 4.10 -35.79 26.57
CA VAL A 10 5.10 -34.78 26.22
C VAL A 10 5.89 -35.20 24.99
N GLY A 11 6.38 -36.45 24.92
CA GLY A 11 7.12 -36.93 23.75
C GLY A 11 6.30 -36.94 22.45
N ALA A 12 4.97 -37.13 22.52
CA ALA A 12 4.11 -36.98 21.36
C ALA A 12 3.92 -35.51 20.96
N ALA A 13 3.80 -34.61 21.93
CA ALA A 13 3.71 -33.18 21.69
C ALA A 13 5.01 -32.63 21.08
N THR A 14 6.18 -33.03 21.59
CA THR A 14 7.50 -32.67 21.04
C THR A 14 7.59 -33.02 19.56
N LYS A 15 7.20 -34.23 19.16
CA LYS A 15 7.19 -34.64 17.74
C LYS A 15 6.25 -33.80 16.87
N LEU A 16 5.10 -33.37 17.41
CA LEU A 16 4.21 -32.47 16.69
C LEU A 16 4.81 -31.07 16.55
N CYS A 17 5.49 -30.55 17.56
CA CYS A 17 6.20 -29.27 17.50
C CYS A 17 7.38 -29.32 16.51
N GLU A 18 8.16 -30.41 16.49
CA GLU A 18 9.21 -30.63 15.49
C GLU A 18 8.64 -30.63 14.08
N ARG A 19 7.53 -31.35 13.88
CA ARG A 19 6.85 -31.39 12.58
C ARG A 19 6.31 -30.01 12.19
N PHE A 20 5.73 -29.27 13.14
CA PHE A 20 5.26 -27.90 12.92
C PHE A 20 6.41 -26.98 12.49
N ALA A 21 7.56 -27.04 13.17
CA ALA A 21 8.73 -26.23 12.82
C ALA A 21 9.26 -26.53 11.41
N VAL A 22 9.25 -27.81 10.99
CA VAL A 22 9.62 -28.21 9.62
C VAL A 22 8.62 -27.69 8.59
N LEU A 23 7.32 -27.74 8.89
CA LEU A 23 6.28 -27.22 7.99
C LEU A 23 6.38 -25.71 7.83
N GLU A 24 6.56 -24.96 8.92
CA GLU A 24 6.74 -23.51 8.89
C GLU A 24 7.98 -23.11 8.08
N ALA A 25 9.10 -23.83 8.23
CA ALA A 25 10.30 -23.62 7.41
C ALA A 25 10.02 -23.87 5.92
N ALA A 26 9.38 -24.98 5.59
CA ALA A 26 9.04 -25.30 4.20
C ALA A 26 8.06 -24.29 3.59
N ILE A 27 7.10 -23.79 4.35
CA ILE A 27 6.18 -22.73 3.90
C ILE A 27 6.97 -21.45 3.62
N ALA A 28 7.84 -21.02 4.54
CA ALA A 28 8.66 -19.83 4.36
C ALA A 28 9.56 -19.92 3.12
N ASP A 29 10.18 -21.08 2.87
CA ASP A 29 11.00 -21.33 1.69
C ASP A 29 10.18 -21.23 0.39
N ILE A 30 8.97 -21.82 0.38
CA ILE A 30 8.04 -21.72 -0.77
C ILE A 30 7.62 -20.28 -1.01
N GLU A 31 7.35 -19.52 0.05
CA GLU A 31 6.96 -18.10 -0.08
C GLU A 31 8.12 -17.24 -0.59
N ALA A 32 9.34 -17.51 -0.15
CA ALA A 32 10.54 -16.84 -0.65
C ALA A 32 10.75 -17.12 -2.15
N GLU A 33 10.65 -18.38 -2.56
CA GLU A 33 10.76 -18.77 -3.97
C GLU A 33 9.64 -18.17 -4.82
N ARG A 34 8.39 -18.17 -4.31
CA ARG A 34 7.26 -17.50 -4.98
C ARG A 34 7.56 -16.01 -5.20
N ASN A 35 7.99 -15.32 -4.16
CA ASN A 35 8.27 -13.88 -4.23
C ASN A 35 9.41 -13.58 -5.20
N LYS A 36 10.44 -14.43 -5.23
CA LYS A 36 11.52 -14.36 -6.20
C LYS A 36 11.02 -14.55 -7.63
N ALA A 37 10.21 -15.58 -7.89
CA ALA A 37 9.64 -15.84 -9.21
C ALA A 37 8.77 -14.67 -9.71
N ILE A 38 8.00 -14.03 -8.81
CA ILE A 38 7.23 -12.81 -9.14
C ILE A 38 8.18 -11.66 -9.50
N ALA A 39 9.24 -11.45 -8.72
CA ALA A 39 10.22 -10.41 -9.00
C ALA A 39 10.92 -10.62 -10.34
N ASP A 40 11.34 -11.85 -10.64
CA ASP A 40 11.99 -12.21 -11.91
C ASP A 40 11.03 -12.03 -13.09
N ALA A 41 9.76 -12.44 -12.95
CA ALA A 41 8.75 -12.25 -13.99
C ALA A 41 8.49 -10.76 -14.28
N ASN A 42 8.40 -9.93 -13.23
CA ASN A 42 8.27 -8.49 -13.39
C ASN A 42 9.49 -7.88 -14.07
N ALA A 43 10.70 -8.28 -13.69
CA ALA A 43 11.93 -7.79 -14.30
C ALA A 43 12.02 -8.13 -15.80
N VAL A 44 11.60 -9.33 -16.21
CA VAL A 44 11.52 -9.71 -17.62
C VAL A 44 10.48 -8.87 -18.36
N ALA A 45 9.29 -8.69 -17.79
CA ALA A 45 8.23 -7.88 -18.39
C ALA A 45 8.67 -6.41 -18.55
N ASP A 46 9.30 -5.83 -17.53
CA ASP A 46 9.82 -4.46 -17.56
C ASP A 46 10.91 -4.31 -18.63
N SER A 47 11.84 -5.27 -18.72
CA SER A 47 12.89 -5.27 -19.75
C SER A 47 12.32 -5.33 -21.18
N GLN A 48 11.32 -6.17 -21.41
CA GLN A 48 10.63 -6.26 -22.71
C GLN A 48 9.85 -4.99 -23.04
N ALA A 49 9.23 -4.36 -22.05
CA ALA A 49 8.45 -3.15 -22.22
C ALA A 49 9.33 -1.90 -22.41
N GLN A 50 10.53 -1.87 -21.85
CA GLN A 50 11.38 -0.68 -21.80
C GLN A 50 11.62 -0.08 -23.18
N GLY A 51 12.04 -0.89 -24.16
CA GLY A 51 12.28 -0.41 -25.53
C GLY A 51 11.02 0.13 -26.21
N LEU A 52 9.87 -0.51 -25.97
CA LEU A 52 8.58 -0.08 -26.51
C LEU A 52 8.11 1.24 -25.88
N ILE A 53 8.36 1.43 -24.58
CA ILE A 53 8.06 2.67 -23.86
C ILE A 53 8.93 3.81 -24.40
N GLU A 54 10.23 3.56 -24.58
CA GLU A 54 11.17 4.53 -25.15
C GLU A 54 10.78 4.93 -26.58
N GLU A 55 10.50 3.96 -27.44
CA GLU A 55 10.04 4.22 -28.82
C GLU A 55 8.73 5.02 -28.82
N ARG A 56 7.77 4.66 -27.98
CA ARG A 56 6.50 5.38 -27.85
C ARG A 56 6.69 6.84 -27.43
N GLU A 57 7.56 7.12 -26.46
CA GLU A 57 7.84 8.50 -26.04
C GLU A 57 8.60 9.27 -27.13
N GLN A 58 9.54 8.63 -27.84
CA GLN A 58 10.20 9.26 -28.99
C GLN A 58 9.20 9.65 -30.07
N ILE A 59 8.26 8.76 -30.43
CA ILE A 59 7.18 9.08 -31.38
C ILE A 59 6.36 10.27 -30.87
N ARG A 60 5.99 10.27 -29.59
CA ARG A 60 5.23 11.38 -28.98
C ARG A 60 6.00 12.70 -29.05
N GLU A 61 7.29 12.70 -28.75
CA GLU A 61 8.16 13.88 -28.82
C GLU A 61 8.27 14.44 -30.24
N LYS A 62 8.30 13.59 -31.28
CA LYS A 62 8.29 14.01 -32.68
C LYS A 62 6.92 14.52 -33.13
N MET A 63 5.84 13.91 -32.65
CA MET A 63 4.47 14.30 -33.01
C MET A 63 4.03 15.61 -32.35
N ALA A 64 4.50 15.93 -31.14
CA ALA A 64 4.12 17.14 -30.43
C ALA A 64 4.39 18.46 -31.20
N PRO A 65 5.60 18.75 -31.72
CA PRO A 65 5.86 19.96 -32.48
C PRO A 65 5.13 19.97 -33.83
N TRP A 66 5.00 18.81 -34.50
CA TRP A 66 4.22 18.69 -35.72
C TRP A 66 2.75 19.04 -35.49
N TRP A 67 2.14 18.51 -34.42
CA TRP A 67 0.78 18.84 -34.04
C TRP A 67 0.63 20.33 -33.76
N ALA A 68 1.54 20.94 -32.99
CA ALA A 68 1.51 22.37 -32.71
C ALA A 68 1.52 23.25 -33.98
N ALA A 69 2.25 22.83 -35.02
CA ALA A 69 2.32 23.54 -36.30
C ALA A 69 1.09 23.31 -37.21
N ASN A 70 0.46 22.13 -37.14
CA ASN A 70 -0.57 21.72 -38.12
C ASN A 70 -2.00 21.69 -37.54
N ALA A 71 -2.17 21.75 -36.22
CA ALA A 71 -3.47 21.56 -35.56
C ALA A 71 -4.55 22.51 -36.09
N ALA A 72 -4.22 23.79 -36.29
CA ALA A 72 -5.20 24.79 -36.74
C ALA A 72 -5.79 24.47 -38.12
N GLY A 73 -4.95 23.97 -39.05
CA GLY A 73 -5.41 23.54 -40.37
C GLY A 73 -6.19 22.24 -40.32
N LEU A 74 -5.78 21.29 -39.50
CA LEU A 74 -6.42 19.98 -39.39
C LEU A 74 -7.76 19.99 -38.65
N THR A 75 -7.93 20.90 -37.69
CA THR A 75 -9.16 21.01 -36.89
C THR A 75 -10.09 22.11 -37.38
N GLU A 76 -9.63 22.93 -38.33
CA GLU A 76 -10.27 24.18 -38.78
C GLU A 76 -10.65 25.11 -37.61
N GLY A 77 -10.00 24.97 -36.46
CA GLY A 77 -10.38 25.66 -35.21
C GLY A 77 -11.71 25.21 -34.60
N LYS A 78 -12.43 24.25 -35.19
CA LYS A 78 -13.75 23.78 -34.73
C LYS A 78 -13.66 22.67 -33.68
N ARG A 79 -12.57 21.90 -33.69
CA ARG A 79 -12.35 20.75 -32.79
C ARG A 79 -10.98 20.85 -32.11
N LYS A 80 -10.83 20.17 -30.96
CA LYS A 80 -9.54 20.12 -30.22
C LYS A 80 -8.72 18.86 -30.54
N SER A 81 -9.26 17.95 -31.34
CA SER A 81 -8.62 16.69 -31.71
C SER A 81 -9.10 16.15 -33.05
N ILE A 82 -8.32 15.26 -33.64
CA ILE A 82 -8.63 14.46 -34.83
C ILE A 82 -8.25 13.00 -34.58
N GLU A 83 -8.83 12.10 -35.38
CA GLU A 83 -8.39 10.71 -35.48
C GLU A 83 -7.43 10.56 -36.67
N LEU A 84 -6.29 9.92 -36.47
CA LEU A 84 -5.28 9.68 -37.49
C LEU A 84 -4.51 8.39 -37.18
N GLY A 85 -4.51 7.43 -38.13
CA GLY A 85 -3.73 6.19 -37.99
C GLY A 85 -4.10 5.33 -36.78
N GLY A 86 -5.37 5.37 -36.35
CA GLY A 86 -5.84 4.68 -35.14
C GLY A 86 -5.54 5.41 -33.82
N CYS A 87 -4.96 6.61 -33.88
CA CYS A 87 -4.66 7.45 -32.72
C CYS A 87 -5.56 8.69 -32.68
N ASN A 88 -5.91 9.14 -31.49
CA ASN A 88 -6.51 10.46 -31.28
C ASN A 88 -5.43 11.48 -30.95
N LEU A 89 -5.23 12.46 -31.83
CA LEU A 89 -4.31 13.57 -31.63
C LEU A 89 -5.08 14.82 -31.27
N GLY A 90 -4.67 15.52 -30.21
CA GLY A 90 -5.38 16.70 -29.76
C GLY A 90 -4.70 17.39 -28.59
N THR A 91 -5.16 18.61 -28.30
CA THR A 91 -4.79 19.34 -27.10
C THR A 91 -5.92 19.29 -26.08
N ARG A 92 -5.57 18.91 -24.85
CA ARG A 92 -6.47 19.00 -23.69
C ARG A 92 -5.77 19.74 -22.57
N SER A 93 -6.52 20.56 -21.84
CA SER A 93 -6.03 21.12 -20.59
C SER A 93 -5.82 19.97 -19.60
N GLY A 94 -4.65 19.93 -18.98
CA GLY A 94 -4.39 19.00 -17.89
C GLY A 94 -5.34 19.28 -16.72
N ARG A 95 -5.51 18.29 -15.85
CA ARG A 95 -6.18 18.53 -14.57
C ARG A 95 -5.32 19.50 -13.77
N ALA A 96 -5.92 20.57 -13.25
CA ALA A 96 -5.23 21.44 -12.32
C ALA A 96 -4.81 20.61 -11.08
N SER A 97 -3.52 20.64 -10.76
CA SER A 97 -2.97 20.11 -9.53
C SER A 97 -2.56 21.26 -8.63
N LEU A 98 -2.67 21.06 -7.31
CA LEU A 98 -2.16 22.01 -6.34
C LEU A 98 -0.64 21.86 -6.25
N ALA A 99 0.11 22.89 -6.61
CA ALA A 99 1.53 22.95 -6.34
C ALA A 99 1.76 23.38 -4.88
N VAL A 100 2.52 22.60 -4.12
CA VAL A 100 2.88 22.91 -2.73
C VAL A 100 4.37 23.18 -2.67
N ALA A 101 4.75 24.41 -2.33
CA ALA A 101 6.13 24.80 -2.16
C ALA A 101 6.56 24.62 -0.70
N GLY A 102 7.30 23.54 -0.41
CA GLY A 102 7.81 23.22 0.93
C GLY A 102 7.03 22.10 1.61
N ASP A 103 7.14 22.02 2.93
CA ASP A 103 6.49 20.98 3.73
C ASP A 103 4.98 21.18 3.83
N GLU A 104 4.23 20.27 3.18
CA GLU A 104 2.78 20.25 3.14
C GLU A 104 2.14 20.18 4.52
N ALA A 105 2.74 19.44 5.47
CA ALA A 105 2.20 19.31 6.82
C ALA A 105 2.29 20.65 7.58
N ALA A 106 3.44 21.33 7.50
CA ALA A 106 3.60 22.66 8.07
C ALA A 106 2.67 23.69 7.44
N ILE A 107 2.45 23.61 6.12
CA ILE A 107 1.53 24.49 5.39
C ILE A 107 0.08 24.25 5.82
N ALA A 108 -0.34 22.98 5.93
CA ALA A 108 -1.67 22.62 6.40
C ALA A 108 -1.92 23.14 7.83
N GLN A 109 -0.95 23.04 8.73
CA GLN A 109 -1.06 23.60 10.08
C GLN A 109 -1.18 25.14 10.08
N LYS A 110 -0.43 25.83 9.21
CA LYS A 110 -0.55 27.29 9.05
C LYS A 110 -1.90 27.70 8.47
N LEU A 111 -2.43 26.93 7.53
CA LEU A 111 -3.77 27.10 6.94
C LEU A 111 -4.87 26.89 7.98
N ALA A 112 -4.78 25.84 8.79
CA ALA A 112 -5.78 25.51 9.81
C ALA A 112 -5.99 26.63 10.86
N LYS A 113 -4.99 27.50 11.06
CA LYS A 113 -5.06 28.65 11.98
C LYS A 113 -5.79 29.87 11.40
N ARG A 114 -6.20 29.84 10.13
CA ARG A 114 -6.79 31.00 9.43
C ARG A 114 -8.31 30.82 9.30
N ALA A 115 -9.08 31.79 9.80
CA ALA A 115 -10.54 31.73 9.75
C ALA A 115 -11.11 31.62 8.32
N TRP A 116 -10.49 32.29 7.34
CA TRP A 116 -10.93 32.22 5.93
C TRP A 116 -10.63 30.89 5.24
N ALA A 117 -9.74 30.07 5.82
CA ALA A 117 -9.34 28.79 5.26
C ALA A 117 -10.24 27.64 5.72
N ALA A 118 -11.35 27.94 6.41
CA ALA A 118 -12.37 26.96 6.77
C ALA A 118 -12.90 26.28 5.49
N GLY A 119 -12.58 24.99 5.31
CA GLY A 119 -12.93 24.20 4.13
C GLY A 119 -11.75 23.85 3.21
N LEU A 120 -10.57 24.43 3.41
CA LEU A 120 -9.35 24.10 2.65
C LEU A 120 -8.50 23.01 3.31
N THR A 121 -8.79 22.70 4.58
CA THR A 121 -8.12 21.64 5.35
C THR A 121 -9.13 20.60 5.78
N ARG A 122 -8.76 19.31 5.71
CA ARG A 122 -9.60 18.21 6.21
C ARG A 122 -9.11 17.77 7.58
N ILE A 123 -10.04 17.68 8.54
CA ILE A 123 -9.80 17.04 9.84
C ILE A 123 -10.26 15.58 9.75
N LYS A 124 -9.40 14.64 10.14
CA LYS A 124 -9.74 13.22 10.26
C LYS A 124 -9.83 12.87 11.74
N HIS A 125 -11.03 12.56 12.22
CA HIS A 125 -11.20 12.02 13.56
C HIS A 125 -10.93 10.51 13.56
N SER A 126 -10.15 10.04 14.52
CA SER A 126 -9.92 8.64 14.79
C SER A 126 -9.89 8.41 16.29
N LEU A 127 -10.36 7.24 16.73
CA LEU A 127 -10.27 6.86 18.14
C LEU A 127 -8.82 6.54 18.49
N ASP A 128 -8.29 7.21 19.52
CA ASP A 128 -7.09 6.75 20.19
C ASP A 128 -7.46 5.56 21.08
N ARG A 129 -7.40 4.36 20.49
CA ARG A 129 -7.78 3.11 21.15
C ARG A 129 -6.92 2.85 22.40
N ALA A 130 -5.64 3.21 22.36
CA ALA A 130 -4.74 3.00 23.49
C ALA A 130 -5.09 3.94 24.65
N ALA A 131 -5.34 5.22 24.39
CA ALA A 131 -5.78 6.17 25.41
C ALA A 131 -7.15 5.76 25.99
N ILE A 132 -8.10 5.37 25.14
CA ILE A 132 -9.41 4.88 25.57
C ILE A 132 -9.28 3.64 26.46
N LEU A 133 -8.45 2.66 26.08
CA LEU A 133 -8.23 1.44 26.88
C LEU A 133 -7.64 1.73 28.27
N LYS A 134 -6.84 2.80 28.42
CA LYS A 134 -6.30 3.20 29.74
C LYS A 134 -7.39 3.73 30.67
N VAL A 135 -8.40 4.42 30.15
CA VAL A 135 -9.42 5.11 30.97
C VAL A 135 -10.76 4.36 31.06
N ILE A 136 -11.03 3.44 30.14
CA ILE A 136 -12.32 2.70 30.03
C ILE A 136 -12.63 1.83 31.25
N ALA A 137 -11.60 1.47 32.03
CA ALA A 137 -11.75 0.71 33.27
C ALA A 137 -11.97 1.59 34.50
N GLY A 138 -11.82 2.92 34.37
CA GLY A 138 -11.84 3.88 35.49
C GLY A 138 -13.07 4.78 35.52
N GLU A 139 -12.88 6.04 35.93
CA GLU A 139 -13.93 7.03 36.20
C GLU A 139 -14.91 7.25 35.03
N HIS A 140 -14.41 7.18 33.79
CA HIS A 140 -15.20 7.45 32.58
C HIS A 140 -15.92 6.23 32.01
N ARG A 141 -15.91 5.09 32.71
CA ARG A 141 -16.48 3.82 32.21
C ARG A 141 -17.94 3.95 31.79
N ARG A 142 -18.78 4.63 32.57
CA ARG A 142 -20.22 4.77 32.27
C ARG A 142 -20.46 5.65 31.05
N GLN A 143 -19.70 6.73 30.92
CA GLN A 143 -19.78 7.66 29.80
C GLN A 143 -19.33 6.99 28.50
N LEU A 144 -18.22 6.25 28.53
CA LEU A 144 -17.71 5.51 27.38
C LEU A 144 -18.64 4.36 26.97
N ALA A 145 -19.22 3.65 27.94
CA ALA A 145 -20.23 2.63 27.67
C ALA A 145 -21.48 3.23 27.01
N GLY A 146 -21.92 4.42 27.43
CA GLY A 146 -23.01 5.16 26.79
C GLY A 146 -22.74 5.53 25.32
N LEU A 147 -21.47 5.59 24.91
CA LEU A 147 -21.04 5.81 23.52
C LEU A 147 -20.80 4.50 22.75
N GLY A 148 -21.10 3.34 23.35
CA GLY A 148 -20.88 2.02 22.74
C GLY A 148 -19.44 1.50 22.83
N LEU A 149 -18.60 2.11 23.68
CA LEU A 149 -17.23 1.66 23.91
C LEU A 149 -17.19 0.76 25.15
N SER A 150 -16.73 -0.48 24.96
CA SER A 150 -16.52 -1.44 26.03
C SER A 150 -15.12 -2.03 25.96
N ARG A 151 -14.54 -2.32 27.13
CA ARG A 151 -13.33 -3.13 27.20
C ARG A 151 -13.68 -4.60 27.05
N LYS A 152 -13.02 -5.27 26.12
CA LYS A 152 -12.95 -6.73 26.10
C LYS A 152 -11.60 -7.12 26.67
N ASP A 153 -11.59 -7.83 27.79
CA ASP A 153 -10.35 -8.36 28.34
C ASP A 153 -9.77 -9.43 27.41
N GLY A 154 -8.44 -9.52 27.41
CA GLY A 154 -7.75 -10.56 26.65
C GLY A 154 -8.14 -11.92 27.20
N GLU A 155 -8.60 -12.79 26.32
CA GLU A 155 -8.77 -14.21 26.63
C GLU A 155 -7.39 -14.88 26.55
N GLU A 156 -7.15 -15.92 27.37
CA GLU A 156 -5.93 -16.72 27.22
C GLU A 156 -5.97 -17.42 25.86
N LEU A 157 -5.03 -17.06 24.99
CA LEU A 157 -4.90 -17.65 23.66
C LEU A 157 -3.75 -18.67 23.67
N PHE A 158 -4.03 -19.86 23.18
CA PHE A 158 -2.97 -20.80 22.84
C PHE A 158 -2.12 -20.23 21.70
N PHE A 159 -0.81 -20.25 21.86
CA PHE A 159 0.14 -19.88 20.81
C PHE A 159 1.09 -21.06 20.55
N LEU A 160 1.45 -21.23 19.28
CA LEU A 160 2.49 -22.16 18.85
C LEU A 160 3.28 -21.46 17.75
N GLU A 161 4.49 -21.09 18.08
CA GLU A 161 5.40 -20.39 17.18
C GLU A 161 6.71 -21.17 17.10
N ARG A 162 7.39 -21.10 15.97
CA ARG A 162 8.74 -21.63 15.87
C ARG A 162 9.65 -20.78 16.76
N ALA A 163 10.39 -21.42 17.66
CA ALA A 163 11.39 -20.70 18.45
C ALA A 163 12.35 -19.96 17.52
N GLU A 164 12.50 -18.65 17.73
CA GLU A 164 13.57 -17.89 17.06
C GLU A 164 14.90 -18.47 17.51
N GLN A 165 15.70 -18.98 16.56
CA GLN A 165 17.10 -19.24 16.85
C GLN A 165 17.75 -17.88 17.08
N ALA A 166 18.12 -17.60 18.33
CA ALA A 166 18.94 -16.45 18.67
C ALA A 166 20.11 -16.38 17.68
N GLY A 167 20.15 -15.29 16.92
CA GLY A 167 20.99 -15.14 15.76
C GLY A 167 22.45 -15.51 16.03
N THR A 168 23.05 -16.22 15.07
CA THR A 168 24.49 -16.14 14.85
C THR A 168 24.81 -14.68 14.50
N LEU A 169 25.08 -13.88 15.51
CA LEU A 169 25.80 -12.61 15.36
C LEU A 169 27.26 -12.95 15.00
N ALA A 170 27.60 -12.77 13.73
CA ALA A 170 28.89 -12.29 13.23
C ALA A 170 28.75 -12.20 11.69
N GLY A 171 28.84 -11.06 11.02
CA GLY A 171 29.63 -9.88 11.37
C GLY A 171 31.08 -10.06 10.96
N SER A 172 31.33 -10.19 9.65
CA SER A 172 32.52 -9.73 8.92
C SER A 172 32.35 -10.00 7.42
#